data_AF-X1AM72-F1
#
_entry.id   AF-X1AM72-F1
#
_cell.length_a   1.000
_cell.length_b   1.000
_cell.length_c   1.000
_cell.angle_alpha   90.00
_cell.angle_beta   90.00
_cell.angle_gamma   90.00
#
_symmetry.space_group_name_H-M   'P 1'
#
loop_
_entity.id
_entity.type
_entity.pdbx_description
1 polymer ?
#
loop_
_entity_poly.entity_id
_entity_poly.type
_entity_poly.pdbx_seq_one_letter_code
_entity_poly.pdbx_strand_id
1 'polypeptide(L)'
;KGIYLDIINLINNANKYVLSIDIPSGVNGNYGEVLNAAIKANITVTLQTYKFGLLNYPGASYAGDIKCVDIGIPQDLVDKYCKIFFIDDEWVLKRLPKRKAYAHKGDAGKLFVIAGSLGFTGAAYMCSMSALIGGAGVVTLAIPEGLNTVMETKLTEVMTLPLPQTKDGTLAISALPKILDEVKKFDCLAIGPGISLNEETSDLVISLVKNLKIPLVIDADALTILSKNLEVLRNLKVPIVITPHPGELSRLLHINKVELKDRLELNREISKKIRKISVLKGARTLVSNPEGETFINLTGNPAIATAGSG
;
A
#
# COMPACT_ATOMS: atom_id res chain seq x y z
N LYS A 1 22.44 24.41 15.17
CA LYS A 1 23.61 24.50 16.08
C LYS A 1 23.71 25.92 16.63
N GLY A 2 24.53 26.15 17.66
CA GLY A 2 24.72 27.47 18.27
C GLY A 2 23.41 28.05 18.79
N ILE A 3 23.30 29.38 18.76
CA ILE A 3 22.15 30.12 19.33
C ILE A 3 20.78 29.62 18.85
N TYR A 4 20.66 29.17 17.59
CA TYR A 4 19.40 28.61 17.07
C TYR A 4 18.98 27.32 17.79
N LEU A 5 19.95 26.44 18.08
CA LEU A 5 19.68 25.21 18.82
C LEU A 5 19.23 25.53 20.25
N ASP A 6 19.92 26.48 20.90
CA ASP A 6 19.63 26.88 22.27
C ASP A 6 18.24 27.50 22.39
N ILE A 7 17.88 28.37 21.44
CA ILE A 7 16.53 28.98 21.36
C ILE A 7 15.45 27.92 21.13
N ILE A 8 15.65 26.98 20.20
CA ILE A 8 14.68 25.89 19.96
C ILE A 8 14.46 25.08 21.23
N ASN A 9 15.54 24.71 21.92
CA ASN A 9 15.47 23.95 23.15
C ASN A 9 14.79 24.74 24.28
N LEU A 10 15.08 26.04 24.40
CA LEU A 10 14.43 26.93 25.36
C LEU A 10 12.92 27.00 25.12
N ILE A 11 12.49 27.23 23.87
CA ILE A 11 11.07 27.30 23.50
C ILE A 11 10.37 25.98 23.79
N ASN A 12 10.96 24.85 23.38
CA ASN A 12 10.39 23.52 23.59
C ASN A 12 10.23 23.17 25.09
N ASN A 13 11.06 23.73 25.97
CA ASN A 13 11.01 23.51 27.42
C ASN A 13 10.19 24.56 28.17
N ALA A 14 9.76 25.64 27.52
CA ALA A 14 9.05 26.74 28.18
C ALA A 14 7.59 26.44 28.53
N ASN A 15 7.05 25.28 28.09
CA ASN A 15 5.64 24.89 28.26
C ASN A 15 4.66 26.01 27.85
N LYS A 16 4.97 26.70 26.74
CA LYS A 16 4.11 27.73 26.16
C LYS A 16 3.43 27.20 24.91
N TYR A 17 2.36 27.89 24.52
CA TYR A 17 1.71 27.64 23.24
C TYR A 17 2.61 28.16 22.11
N VAL A 18 2.99 27.28 21.19
CA VAL A 18 3.91 27.58 20.08
C VAL A 18 3.18 27.51 18.75
N LEU A 19 3.20 28.62 18.03
CA LEU A 19 2.75 28.72 16.65
C LEU A 19 3.96 28.79 15.73
N SER A 20 4.03 27.89 14.75
CA SER A 20 5.04 27.95 13.68
C SER A 20 4.45 28.54 12.41
N ILE A 21 5.22 29.39 11.73
CA ILE A 21 4.88 29.95 10.43
C ILE A 21 5.59 29.15 9.35
N ASP A 22 4.82 28.71 8.37
CA ASP A 22 5.19 27.85 7.26
C ASP A 22 5.58 26.41 7.63
N ILE A 23 6.68 26.27 8.38
CA ILE A 23 7.26 24.99 8.82
C ILE A 23 7.87 25.19 10.22
N PRO A 24 7.71 24.26 11.18
CA PRO A 24 8.44 24.34 12.43
C PRO A 24 9.94 24.38 12.20
N SER A 25 10.61 25.41 12.73
CA SER A 25 12.04 25.60 12.51
C SER A 25 12.82 24.35 12.92
N GLY A 26 13.63 23.82 12.01
CA GLY A 26 14.38 22.57 12.20
C GLY A 26 13.75 21.34 11.55
N VAL A 27 12.51 21.41 11.05
CA VAL A 27 11.93 20.38 10.19
C VAL A 27 12.28 20.62 8.73
N ASN A 28 12.71 19.59 8.02
CA ASN A 28 12.91 19.61 6.57
C ASN A 28 11.53 19.54 5.87
N GLY A 29 11.12 20.62 5.21
CA GLY A 29 9.83 20.69 4.50
C GLY A 29 9.65 19.68 3.36
N ASN A 30 10.75 19.17 2.79
CA ASN A 30 10.68 18.24 1.65
C ASN A 30 10.50 16.78 2.07
N TYR A 31 11.03 16.40 3.24
CA TYR A 31 11.11 14.98 3.65
C TYR A 31 10.65 14.71 5.09
N GLY A 32 10.51 15.75 5.92
CA GLY A 32 10.08 15.63 7.32
C GLY A 32 11.18 15.26 8.30
N GLU A 33 12.44 15.20 7.87
CA GLU A 33 13.58 14.98 8.77
C GLU A 33 13.75 16.14 9.76
N VAL A 34 14.22 15.84 10.98
CA VAL A 34 14.58 16.84 11.98
C VAL A 34 16.08 17.11 11.90
N LEU A 35 16.44 18.37 11.62
CA LEU A 35 17.82 18.84 11.49
C LEU A 35 18.42 19.12 12.88
N ASN A 36 18.83 18.06 13.57
CA ASN A 36 19.36 18.06 14.94
C ASN A 36 18.34 18.39 16.04
N ALA A 37 17.62 19.51 15.93
CA ALA A 37 16.49 19.85 16.79
C ALA A 37 15.43 20.62 16.00
N ALA A 38 14.17 20.48 16.39
CA ALA A 38 13.05 21.19 15.77
C ALA A 38 12.09 21.74 16.82
N ILE A 39 11.43 22.84 16.48
CA ILE A 39 10.32 23.40 17.25
C ILE A 39 9.18 22.38 17.30
N LYS A 40 8.67 22.10 18.50
CA LYS A 40 7.43 21.33 18.71
C LYS A 40 6.26 22.32 18.75
N ALA A 41 5.60 22.50 17.62
CA ALA A 41 4.48 23.42 17.50
C ALA A 41 3.20 22.81 18.08
N ASN A 42 2.35 23.64 18.67
CA ASN A 42 0.95 23.29 18.91
C ASN A 42 0.13 23.45 17.61
N ILE A 43 0.48 24.44 16.79
CA ILE A 43 -0.12 24.71 15.49
C ILE A 43 0.93 25.23 14.50
N THR A 44 0.82 24.81 13.24
CA THR A 44 1.59 25.33 12.11
C THR A 44 0.66 25.96 11.08
N VAL A 45 0.92 27.22 10.74
CA VAL A 45 0.22 27.92 9.64
C VAL A 45 1.09 27.84 8.40
N THR A 46 0.74 26.96 7.45
CA THR A 46 1.50 26.75 6.21
C THR A 46 0.94 27.54 5.04
N LEU A 47 1.82 28.04 4.18
CA LEU A 47 1.44 28.99 3.12
C LEU A 47 1.17 28.30 1.78
N GLN A 48 0.03 28.62 1.16
CA GLN A 48 -0.51 28.07 -0.09
C GLN A 48 -0.83 26.57 -0.12
N THR A 49 0.15 25.74 0.21
CA THR A 49 0.06 24.28 0.13
C THR A 49 0.70 23.64 1.35
N TYR A 50 0.30 22.40 1.61
CA TYR A 50 0.98 21.55 2.58
C TYR A 50 2.36 21.15 2.06
N LYS A 51 3.37 21.26 2.92
CA LYS A 51 4.71 20.74 2.64
C LYS A 51 4.74 19.27 3.08
N PHE A 52 5.31 18.39 2.27
CA PHE A 52 5.34 16.96 2.56
C PHE A 52 5.94 16.65 3.94
N GLY A 53 6.98 17.38 4.35
CA GLY A 53 7.61 17.22 5.65
C GLY A 53 6.74 17.54 6.86
N LEU A 54 5.62 18.24 6.67
CA LEU A 54 4.61 18.44 7.71
C LEU A 54 3.67 17.24 7.85
N LEU A 55 3.56 16.41 6.81
CA LEU A 55 2.68 15.25 6.76
C LEU A 55 3.44 13.93 6.99
N ASN A 56 4.74 13.91 6.68
CA ASN A 56 5.62 12.76 6.86
C ASN A 56 6.32 12.77 8.23
N TYR A 57 6.56 11.58 8.78
CA TYR A 57 7.29 11.44 10.04
C TYR A 57 8.81 11.49 9.83
N PRO A 58 9.57 12.04 10.79
CA PRO A 58 9.13 12.56 12.09
C PRO A 58 8.51 13.96 12.09
N GLY A 59 8.64 14.75 11.02
CA GLY A 59 8.22 16.16 10.95
C GLY A 59 6.75 16.40 11.31
N ALA A 60 5.85 15.48 10.95
CA ALA A 60 4.45 15.51 11.36
C ALA A 60 4.26 15.56 12.88
N SER A 61 5.15 14.95 13.67
CA SER A 61 5.09 15.00 15.15
C SER A 61 5.48 16.37 15.72
N TYR A 62 6.09 17.25 14.91
CA TYR A 62 6.52 18.59 15.30
C TYR A 62 5.58 19.68 14.80
N ALA A 63 4.69 19.36 13.87
CA ALA A 63 3.82 20.33 13.20
C ALA A 63 2.58 20.72 14.01
N GLY A 64 2.15 19.88 14.96
CA GLY A 64 0.87 20.08 15.66
C GLY A 64 -0.31 20.07 14.69
N ASP A 65 -1.34 20.87 14.97
CA ASP A 65 -2.43 21.10 14.01
C ASP A 65 -1.90 21.93 12.83
N ILE A 66 -2.28 21.57 11.60
CA ILE A 66 -1.80 22.29 10.41
C ILE A 66 -2.96 23.04 9.76
N LYS A 67 -2.82 24.36 9.63
CA LYS A 67 -3.73 25.22 8.86
C LYS A 67 -3.03 25.69 7.59
N CYS A 68 -3.57 25.36 6.43
CA CYS A 68 -3.08 25.88 5.16
C CYS A 68 -3.82 27.19 4.82
N VAL A 69 -3.07 28.25 4.54
CA VAL A 69 -3.62 29.58 4.22
C VAL A 69 -3.28 29.92 2.78
N ASP A 70 -4.29 30.29 2.01
CA ASP A 70 -4.14 30.83 0.66
C ASP A 70 -3.46 32.21 0.74
N ILE A 71 -2.36 32.36 -0.01
CA ILE A 71 -1.61 33.62 -0.10
C ILE A 71 -1.70 34.24 -1.51
N GLY A 72 -2.60 33.72 -2.35
CA GLY A 72 -2.87 34.23 -3.69
C GLY A 72 -2.02 33.62 -4.80
N ILE A 73 -1.40 32.44 -4.61
CA ILE A 73 -0.74 31.75 -5.73
C ILE A 73 -1.84 31.16 -6.64
N PRO A 74 -1.81 31.45 -7.96
CA PRO A 74 -2.76 30.90 -8.92
C PRO A 74 -2.83 29.35 -8.90
N GLN A 75 -4.05 28.81 -8.93
CA GLN A 75 -4.30 27.36 -8.83
C GLN A 75 -3.69 26.57 -9.99
N ASP A 76 -3.63 27.14 -11.19
CA ASP A 76 -3.00 26.53 -12.37
C ASP A 76 -1.50 26.29 -12.18
N LEU A 77 -0.81 27.17 -11.43
CA LEU A 77 0.58 26.93 -11.03
C LEU A 77 0.68 25.80 -10.01
N VAL A 78 -0.22 25.76 -9.03
CA VAL A 78 -0.26 24.67 -8.04
C VAL A 78 -0.46 23.33 -8.76
N ASP A 79 -1.46 23.22 -9.63
CA ASP A 79 -1.79 22.00 -10.36
C ASP A 79 -0.65 21.56 -11.30
N LYS A 80 0.07 22.52 -11.89
CA LYS A 80 1.20 22.24 -12.79
C LYS A 80 2.41 21.66 -12.05
N TYR A 81 2.73 22.17 -10.86
CA TYR A 81 3.97 21.85 -10.15
C TYR A 81 3.81 20.84 -9.01
N CYS A 82 2.63 20.72 -8.41
CA CYS A 82 2.39 19.75 -7.34
C CYS A 82 2.37 18.32 -7.89
N LYS A 83 3.16 17.45 -7.25
CA LYS A 83 3.25 16.00 -7.54
C LYS A 83 2.99 15.15 -6.31
N ILE A 84 2.64 15.77 -5.20
CA ILE A 84 2.35 15.10 -3.94
C ILE A 84 1.01 15.62 -3.45
N PHE A 85 0.10 14.71 -3.19
CA PHE A 85 -1.27 14.97 -2.79
C PHE A 85 -1.56 14.19 -1.52
N PHE A 86 -2.46 14.66 -0.67
CA PHE A 86 -2.98 13.85 0.43
C PHE A 86 -4.38 13.34 0.11
N ILE A 87 -4.74 12.23 0.73
CA ILE A 87 -6.07 11.62 0.63
C ILE A 87 -6.88 12.10 1.83
N ASP A 88 -7.94 12.85 1.56
CA ASP A 88 -8.95 13.27 2.52
C ASP A 88 -10.32 12.64 2.23
N ASP A 89 -11.27 12.89 3.13
CA ASP A 89 -12.62 12.33 3.04
C ASP A 89 -13.33 12.77 1.76
N GLU A 90 -13.15 14.02 1.32
CA GLU A 90 -13.76 14.52 0.09
C GLU A 90 -13.20 13.80 -1.14
N TRP A 91 -11.88 13.60 -1.20
CA TRP A 91 -11.21 12.87 -2.28
C TRP A 91 -11.74 11.44 -2.38
N VAL A 92 -11.95 10.78 -1.25
CA VAL A 92 -12.49 9.41 -1.15
C VAL A 92 -13.96 9.37 -1.58
N LEU A 93 -14.81 10.21 -0.99
CA LEU A 93 -16.26 10.23 -1.25
C LEU A 93 -16.58 10.47 -2.73
N LYS A 94 -15.80 11.31 -3.41
CA LYS A 94 -15.95 11.56 -4.86
C LYS A 94 -15.58 10.36 -5.73
N ARG A 95 -14.83 9.40 -5.20
CA ARG A 95 -14.28 8.24 -5.94
C ARG A 95 -14.87 6.90 -5.52
N LEU A 96 -15.67 6.86 -4.45
CA LEU A 96 -16.37 5.63 -4.06
C LEU A 96 -17.33 5.19 -5.19
N PRO A 97 -17.29 3.89 -5.57
CA PRO A 97 -18.17 3.38 -6.61
C PRO A 97 -19.62 3.42 -6.12
N LYS A 98 -20.52 3.95 -6.97
CA LYS A 98 -21.97 3.96 -6.69
C LYS A 98 -22.60 2.64 -7.14
N ARG A 99 -23.33 1.99 -6.24
CA ARG A 99 -24.12 0.79 -6.58
C ARG A 99 -25.54 1.20 -6.98
N LYS A 100 -25.97 0.79 -8.16
CA LYS A 100 -27.34 1.05 -8.65
C LYS A 100 -28.35 0.22 -7.84
N ALA A 101 -29.56 0.73 -7.67
CA ALA A 101 -30.62 0.03 -6.92
C ALA A 101 -30.99 -1.35 -7.51
N TYR A 102 -30.83 -1.51 -8.82
CA TYR A 102 -31.09 -2.76 -9.55
C TYR A 102 -29.83 -3.58 -9.84
N ALA A 103 -28.70 -3.27 -9.19
CA ALA A 103 -27.46 -3.99 -9.39
C ALA A 103 -27.54 -5.43 -8.88
N HIS A 104 -26.96 -6.37 -9.64
CA HIS A 104 -26.71 -7.74 -9.22
C HIS A 104 -25.23 -7.95 -8.85
N LYS A 105 -24.91 -9.09 -8.21
CA LYS A 105 -23.54 -9.41 -7.76
C LYS A 105 -22.45 -9.28 -8.83
N GLY A 106 -22.77 -9.49 -10.11
CA GLY A 106 -21.81 -9.30 -11.20
C GLY A 106 -21.40 -7.84 -11.44
N ASP A 107 -22.27 -6.87 -11.12
CA ASP A 107 -22.00 -5.44 -11.36
C ASP A 107 -20.98 -4.87 -10.36
N ALA A 108 -20.84 -5.52 -9.21
CA ALA A 108 -19.88 -5.16 -8.17
C ALA A 108 -18.51 -5.84 -8.36
N GLY A 109 -18.31 -6.51 -9.49
CA GLY A 109 -17.07 -7.17 -9.84
C GLY A 109 -16.85 -8.51 -9.15
N LYS A 110 -16.00 -9.33 -9.77
CA LYS A 110 -15.61 -10.67 -9.32
C LYS A 110 -14.11 -10.69 -9.04
N LEU A 111 -13.74 -10.93 -7.79
CA LEU A 111 -12.34 -11.04 -7.38
C LEU A 111 -11.94 -12.51 -7.25
N PHE A 112 -10.82 -12.85 -7.87
CA PHE A 112 -10.12 -14.10 -7.60
C PHE A 112 -9.00 -13.85 -6.59
N VAL A 113 -8.88 -14.71 -5.59
CA VAL A 113 -7.86 -14.60 -4.53
C VAL A 113 -7.02 -15.86 -4.53
N ILE A 114 -5.70 -15.73 -4.58
CA ILE A 114 -4.76 -16.85 -4.43
C ILE A 114 -3.90 -16.55 -3.19
N ALA A 115 -4.23 -17.23 -2.10
CA ALA A 115 -3.65 -16.95 -0.80
C ALA A 115 -3.68 -18.21 0.08
N GLY A 116 -2.86 -18.20 1.12
CA GLY A 116 -2.83 -19.23 2.14
C GLY A 116 -2.01 -20.47 1.78
N SER A 117 -1.52 -21.09 2.84
CA SER A 117 -0.77 -22.34 2.89
C SER A 117 -0.90 -22.91 4.30
N LEU A 118 -0.35 -24.10 4.53
CA LEU A 118 -0.32 -24.69 5.87
C LEU A 118 0.34 -23.71 6.86
N GLY A 119 -0.38 -23.39 7.95
CA GLY A 119 0.05 -22.39 8.95
C GLY A 119 -0.34 -20.95 8.63
N PHE A 120 -0.77 -20.63 7.40
CA PHE A 120 -1.10 -19.27 6.95
C PHE A 120 -2.54 -19.11 6.43
N THR A 121 -3.44 -20.01 6.83
CA THR A 121 -4.87 -19.96 6.47
C THR A 121 -5.59 -18.67 6.92
N GLY A 122 -5.08 -18.01 7.97
CA GLY A 122 -5.58 -16.71 8.41
C GLY A 122 -5.41 -15.61 7.36
N ALA A 123 -4.31 -15.61 6.60
CA ALA A 123 -4.07 -14.63 5.55
C ALA A 123 -5.08 -14.77 4.40
N ALA A 124 -5.38 -16.01 3.99
CA ALA A 124 -6.40 -16.30 2.99
C ALA A 124 -7.79 -15.86 3.42
N TYR A 125 -8.14 -16.13 4.68
CA TYR A 125 -9.41 -15.69 5.28
C TYR A 125 -9.52 -14.15 5.28
N MET A 126 -8.55 -13.45 5.84
CA MET A 126 -8.60 -11.99 5.96
C MET A 126 -8.60 -11.30 4.60
N CYS A 127 -7.78 -11.74 3.65
CA CYS A 127 -7.76 -11.19 2.29
C CYS A 127 -9.15 -11.33 1.61
N SER A 128 -9.74 -12.53 1.69
CA SER A 128 -11.02 -12.81 1.04
C SER A 128 -12.19 -12.05 1.70
N MET A 129 -12.23 -12.00 3.03
CA MET A 129 -13.27 -11.26 3.76
C MET A 129 -13.15 -9.75 3.58
N SER A 130 -11.93 -9.21 3.60
CA SER A 130 -11.70 -7.79 3.34
C SER A 130 -12.18 -7.37 1.95
N ALA A 131 -12.07 -8.24 0.95
CA ALA A 131 -12.61 -7.97 -0.38
C ALA A 131 -14.15 -7.89 -0.39
N LEU A 132 -14.85 -8.79 0.32
CA LEU A 132 -16.30 -8.73 0.45
C LEU A 132 -16.75 -7.47 1.19
N ILE A 133 -16.11 -7.14 2.31
CA ILE A 133 -16.38 -5.92 3.09
C ILE A 133 -16.08 -4.68 2.25
N GLY A 134 -15.03 -4.71 1.43
CA GLY A 134 -14.68 -3.69 0.45
C GLY A 134 -15.67 -3.55 -0.71
N GLY A 135 -16.68 -4.41 -0.77
CA GLY A 135 -17.79 -4.31 -1.70
C GLY A 135 -17.65 -5.13 -2.98
N ALA A 136 -16.70 -6.07 -3.06
CA ALA A 136 -16.66 -7.03 -4.16
C ALA A 136 -17.97 -7.83 -4.21
N GLY A 137 -18.52 -8.02 -5.40
CA GLY A 137 -19.79 -8.73 -5.57
C GLY A 137 -19.66 -10.24 -5.47
N VAL A 138 -18.53 -10.78 -5.93
CA VAL A 138 -18.18 -12.19 -5.84
C VAL A 138 -16.71 -12.30 -5.48
N VAL A 139 -16.39 -13.18 -4.52
CA VAL A 139 -15.02 -13.53 -4.18
C VAL A 139 -14.85 -15.05 -4.26
N THR A 140 -13.82 -15.49 -4.96
CA THR A 140 -13.41 -16.90 -4.99
C THR A 140 -11.96 -17.04 -4.52
N LEU A 141 -11.74 -17.87 -3.49
CA LEU A 141 -10.44 -18.18 -2.93
C LEU A 141 -9.91 -19.50 -3.51
N ALA A 142 -8.84 -19.41 -4.29
CA ALA A 142 -8.02 -20.53 -4.70
C ALA A 142 -6.97 -20.86 -3.62
N ILE A 143 -6.96 -22.12 -3.16
CA ILE A 143 -6.17 -22.56 -2.01
C ILE A 143 -5.73 -24.03 -2.17
N PRO A 144 -4.63 -24.48 -1.52
CA PRO A 144 -4.29 -25.90 -1.47
C PRO A 144 -5.48 -26.77 -1.04
N GLU A 145 -5.74 -27.84 -1.78
CA GLU A 145 -6.92 -28.71 -1.59
C GLU A 145 -7.08 -29.25 -0.17
N GLY A 146 -5.97 -29.55 0.52
CA GLY A 146 -5.97 -30.01 1.91
C GLY A 146 -6.41 -28.96 2.94
N LEU A 147 -6.50 -27.68 2.54
CA LEU A 147 -6.97 -26.58 3.39
C LEU A 147 -8.43 -26.20 3.09
N ASN A 148 -9.05 -26.81 2.08
CA ASN A 148 -10.37 -26.40 1.59
C ASN A 148 -11.46 -26.51 2.67
N THR A 149 -11.53 -27.64 3.39
CA THR A 149 -12.52 -27.83 4.47
C THR A 149 -12.39 -26.76 5.56
N VAL A 150 -11.16 -26.37 5.92
CA VAL A 150 -10.93 -25.31 6.92
C VAL A 150 -11.47 -23.97 6.41
N MET A 151 -11.28 -23.67 5.13
CA MET A 151 -11.81 -22.43 4.54
C MET A 151 -13.32 -22.46 4.37
N GLU A 152 -13.91 -23.56 3.91
CA GLU A 152 -15.38 -23.71 3.82
C GLU A 152 -16.05 -23.63 5.20
N THR A 153 -15.34 -24.00 6.27
CA THR A 153 -15.83 -23.81 7.64
C THR A 153 -15.77 -22.34 8.07
N LYS A 154 -14.72 -21.61 7.69
CA LYS A 154 -14.49 -20.22 8.12
C LYS A 154 -15.19 -19.19 7.24
N LEU A 155 -15.44 -19.50 5.98
CA LEU A 155 -15.92 -18.60 4.94
C LEU A 155 -17.28 -19.09 4.44
N THR A 156 -18.35 -18.40 4.83
CA THR A 156 -19.71 -18.78 4.42
C THR A 156 -20.05 -18.23 3.03
N GLU A 157 -19.63 -17.01 2.72
CA GLU A 157 -19.99 -16.31 1.48
C GLU A 157 -18.94 -16.42 0.38
N VAL A 158 -17.67 -16.60 0.75
CA VAL A 158 -16.57 -16.75 -0.21
C VAL A 158 -16.60 -18.17 -0.78
N MET A 159 -16.63 -18.28 -2.11
CA MET A 159 -16.48 -19.58 -2.77
C MET A 159 -15.02 -20.03 -2.68
N THR A 160 -14.77 -21.32 -2.50
CA THR A 160 -13.42 -21.88 -2.53
C THR A 160 -13.17 -22.66 -3.82
N LEU A 161 -11.92 -22.65 -4.26
CA LEU A 161 -11.42 -23.46 -5.36
C LEU A 161 -10.24 -24.29 -4.84
N PRO A 162 -10.46 -25.58 -4.50
CA PRO A 162 -9.37 -26.46 -4.15
C PRO A 162 -8.47 -26.72 -5.37
N LEU A 163 -7.17 -26.60 -5.15
CA LEU A 163 -6.13 -26.75 -6.16
C LEU A 163 -5.07 -27.78 -5.73
N PRO A 164 -4.40 -28.43 -6.71
CA PRO A 164 -3.28 -29.33 -6.43
C PRO A 164 -2.24 -28.68 -5.50
N GLN A 165 -1.73 -29.48 -4.56
CA GLN A 165 -0.81 -29.02 -3.53
C GLN A 165 0.49 -29.83 -3.48
N THR A 166 1.53 -29.21 -2.94
CA THR A 166 2.78 -29.88 -2.59
C THR A 166 2.61 -30.69 -1.30
N LYS A 167 3.61 -31.52 -0.96
CA LYS A 167 3.63 -32.27 0.31
C LYS A 167 3.65 -31.35 1.55
N ASP A 168 4.10 -30.11 1.41
CA ASP A 168 4.20 -29.14 2.49
C ASP A 168 2.89 -28.35 2.70
N GLY A 169 1.81 -28.68 1.97
CA GLY A 169 0.53 -27.97 2.08
C GLY A 169 0.56 -26.57 1.46
N THR A 170 1.32 -26.39 0.38
CA THR A 170 1.41 -25.17 -0.43
C THR A 170 0.92 -25.47 -1.86
N LEU A 171 0.69 -24.45 -2.70
CA LEU A 171 0.17 -24.68 -4.06
C LEU A 171 1.25 -25.30 -4.97
N ALA A 172 0.88 -26.35 -5.71
CA ALA A 172 1.77 -27.02 -6.66
C ALA A 172 1.73 -26.38 -8.05
N ILE A 173 2.80 -26.54 -8.84
CA ILE A 173 2.88 -26.00 -10.21
C ILE A 173 1.81 -26.62 -11.12
N SER A 174 1.41 -27.86 -10.83
CA SER A 174 0.34 -28.58 -11.53
C SER A 174 -1.02 -27.89 -11.43
N ALA A 175 -1.21 -26.94 -10.50
CA ALA A 175 -2.40 -26.11 -10.43
C ALA A 175 -2.50 -25.07 -11.55
N LEU A 176 -1.38 -24.72 -12.20
CA LEU A 176 -1.30 -23.62 -13.17
C LEU A 176 -2.35 -23.67 -14.29
N PRO A 177 -2.58 -24.81 -14.99
CA PRO A 177 -3.55 -24.83 -16.08
C PRO A 177 -4.98 -24.53 -15.61
N LYS A 178 -5.36 -25.04 -14.43
CA LYS A 178 -6.68 -24.81 -13.83
C LYS A 178 -6.83 -23.35 -13.40
N ILE A 179 -5.81 -22.76 -12.78
CA ILE A 179 -5.81 -21.34 -12.41
C ILE A 179 -5.96 -20.44 -13.65
N LEU A 180 -5.19 -20.70 -14.71
CA LEU A 180 -5.22 -19.90 -15.94
C LEU A 180 -6.55 -20.00 -16.69
N ASP A 181 -7.26 -21.11 -16.56
CA ASP A 181 -8.60 -21.22 -17.12
C ASP A 181 -9.64 -20.49 -16.27
N GLU A 182 -9.61 -20.70 -14.95
CA GLU A 182 -10.59 -20.15 -14.02
C GLU A 182 -10.51 -18.63 -13.92
N VAL A 183 -9.29 -18.06 -13.90
CA VAL A 183 -9.05 -16.62 -13.75
C VAL A 183 -9.71 -15.78 -14.86
N LYS A 184 -10.00 -16.37 -16.03
CA LYS A 184 -10.69 -15.70 -17.15
C LYS A 184 -12.12 -15.25 -16.81
N LYS A 185 -12.72 -15.81 -15.76
CA LYS A 185 -14.10 -15.50 -15.33
C LYS A 185 -14.17 -14.30 -14.37
N PHE A 186 -13.02 -13.74 -13.97
CA PHE A 186 -12.89 -12.73 -12.93
C PHE A 186 -12.38 -11.40 -13.50
N ASP A 187 -12.67 -10.31 -12.78
CA ASP A 187 -12.30 -8.96 -13.18
C ASP A 187 -10.94 -8.53 -12.60
N CYS A 188 -10.51 -9.16 -11.51
CA CYS A 188 -9.24 -8.88 -10.85
C CYS A 188 -8.72 -10.12 -10.11
N LEU A 189 -7.41 -10.21 -9.93
CA LEU A 189 -6.73 -11.20 -9.09
C LEU A 189 -5.97 -10.50 -7.95
N ALA A 190 -6.12 -10.99 -6.72
CA ALA A 190 -5.21 -10.71 -5.61
C ALA A 190 -4.36 -11.95 -5.30
N ILE A 191 -3.05 -11.81 -5.16
CA ILE A 191 -2.14 -12.93 -4.90
C ILE A 191 -1.06 -12.58 -3.87
N GLY A 192 -0.72 -13.57 -3.05
CA GLY A 192 0.49 -13.56 -2.23
C GLY A 192 0.32 -13.71 -0.72
N PRO A 193 -0.75 -13.21 -0.06
CA PRO A 193 -0.90 -13.35 1.38
C PRO A 193 -0.81 -14.80 1.86
N GLY A 194 0.29 -15.13 2.55
CA GLY A 194 0.53 -16.47 3.10
C GLY A 194 0.67 -17.58 2.07
N ILE A 195 1.04 -17.28 0.83
CA ILE A 195 1.15 -18.30 -0.24
C ILE A 195 2.39 -19.20 -0.07
N SER A 196 3.34 -18.83 0.81
CA SER A 196 4.63 -19.49 1.04
C SER A 196 5.69 -19.21 -0.03
N LEU A 197 6.96 -19.40 0.35
CA LEU A 197 8.15 -19.30 -0.50
C LEU A 197 8.68 -20.67 -0.93
N ASN A 198 7.86 -21.73 -0.84
CA ASN A 198 8.18 -23.03 -1.41
C ASN A 198 8.58 -22.88 -2.90
N GLU A 199 9.57 -23.66 -3.35
CA GLU A 199 10.14 -23.54 -4.70
C GLU A 199 9.09 -23.78 -5.78
N GLU A 200 8.29 -24.84 -5.64
CA GLU A 200 7.24 -25.19 -6.62
C GLU A 200 6.11 -24.14 -6.65
N THR A 201 5.76 -23.59 -5.47
CA THR A 201 4.81 -22.47 -5.39
C THR A 201 5.38 -21.18 -5.99
N SER A 202 6.68 -20.94 -5.84
CA SER A 202 7.36 -19.78 -6.43
C SER A 202 7.32 -19.87 -7.96
N ASP A 203 7.60 -21.04 -8.51
CA ASP A 203 7.51 -21.32 -9.95
C ASP A 203 6.07 -21.14 -10.46
N LEU A 204 5.08 -21.56 -9.68
CA LEU A 204 3.66 -21.33 -9.98
C LEU A 204 3.35 -19.84 -10.09
N VAL A 205 3.72 -19.04 -9.08
CA VAL A 205 3.48 -17.60 -9.05
C VAL A 205 4.14 -16.91 -10.25
N ILE A 206 5.41 -17.20 -10.52
CA ILE A 206 6.13 -16.61 -11.66
C ILE A 206 5.46 -16.98 -12.99
N SER A 207 5.10 -18.25 -13.17
CA SER A 207 4.48 -18.75 -14.41
C SER A 207 3.07 -18.21 -14.60
N LEU A 208 2.28 -18.10 -13.53
CA LEU A 208 0.97 -17.50 -13.55
C LEU A 208 1.05 -16.04 -13.96
N VAL A 209 1.85 -15.24 -13.25
CA VAL A 209 1.93 -13.79 -13.44
C VAL A 209 2.33 -13.44 -14.88
N LYS A 210 3.28 -14.17 -15.48
CA LYS A 210 3.67 -14.00 -16.90
C LYS A 210 2.52 -14.14 -17.90
N ASN A 211 1.48 -14.91 -17.57
CA ASN A 211 0.40 -15.27 -18.48
C ASN A 211 -0.94 -14.57 -18.16
N LEU A 212 -0.99 -13.74 -17.12
CA LEU A 212 -2.21 -13.04 -16.71
C LEU A 212 -2.63 -11.95 -17.70
N LYS A 213 -3.95 -11.84 -17.87
CA LYS A 213 -4.60 -10.87 -18.77
C LYS A 213 -5.63 -9.97 -18.07
N ILE A 214 -5.74 -10.07 -16.75
CA ILE A 214 -6.63 -9.25 -15.92
C ILE A 214 -5.82 -8.40 -14.93
N PRO A 215 -6.39 -7.30 -14.39
CA PRO A 215 -5.79 -6.53 -13.30
C PRO A 215 -5.33 -7.40 -12.12
N LEU A 216 -4.25 -6.96 -11.46
CA LEU A 216 -3.56 -7.73 -10.43
C LEU A 216 -3.17 -6.88 -9.22
N VAL A 217 -3.44 -7.39 -8.02
CA VAL A 217 -2.89 -6.91 -6.75
C VAL A 217 -1.91 -7.94 -6.21
N ILE A 218 -0.69 -7.52 -5.91
CA ILE A 218 0.40 -8.39 -5.45
C ILE A 218 0.85 -7.94 -4.06
N ASP A 219 0.83 -8.87 -3.12
CA ASP A 219 1.21 -8.61 -1.74
C ASP A 219 2.14 -9.71 -1.19
N ALA A 220 2.75 -9.44 -0.03
CA ALA A 220 3.40 -10.45 0.81
C ALA A 220 4.42 -11.35 0.07
N ASP A 221 4.30 -12.67 0.24
CA ASP A 221 5.21 -13.67 -0.32
C ASP A 221 5.32 -13.57 -1.85
N ALA A 222 4.24 -13.21 -2.56
CA ALA A 222 4.30 -13.02 -4.01
C ALA A 222 5.24 -11.86 -4.40
N LEU A 223 5.30 -10.79 -3.61
CA LEU A 223 6.29 -9.71 -3.82
C LEU A 223 7.71 -10.23 -3.63
N THR A 224 7.94 -11.06 -2.62
CA THR A 224 9.26 -11.67 -2.36
C THR A 224 9.67 -12.65 -3.47
N ILE A 225 8.72 -13.43 -4.01
CA ILE A 225 8.98 -14.32 -5.15
C ILE A 225 9.35 -13.50 -6.39
N LEU A 226 8.57 -12.45 -6.69
CA LEU A 226 8.73 -11.63 -7.88
C LEU A 226 9.88 -10.64 -7.79
N SER A 227 10.44 -10.38 -6.60
CA SER A 227 11.63 -9.53 -6.46
C SER A 227 12.85 -10.11 -7.20
N LYS A 228 12.85 -11.42 -7.46
CA LYS A 228 13.88 -12.08 -8.28
C LYS A 228 13.77 -11.75 -9.77
N ASN A 229 12.60 -11.29 -10.25
CA ASN A 229 12.36 -10.99 -11.67
C ASN A 229 11.26 -9.92 -11.87
N LEU A 230 11.59 -8.66 -11.55
CA LEU A 230 10.67 -7.53 -11.70
C LEU A 230 10.29 -7.21 -13.15
N GLU A 231 11.10 -7.62 -14.14
CA GLU A 231 10.83 -7.39 -15.55
C GLU A 231 9.52 -8.05 -16.01
N VAL A 232 9.11 -9.13 -15.34
CA VAL A 232 7.78 -9.74 -15.58
C VAL A 232 6.66 -8.72 -15.34
N LEU A 233 6.73 -7.95 -14.26
CA LEU A 233 5.70 -6.95 -13.92
C LEU A 233 5.68 -5.80 -14.91
N ARG A 234 6.85 -5.38 -15.36
CA ARG A 234 7.01 -4.29 -16.32
C ARG A 234 6.39 -4.58 -17.69
N ASN A 235 6.51 -5.83 -18.14
CA ASN A 235 6.08 -6.25 -19.48
C ASN A 235 4.58 -6.58 -19.56
N LEU A 236 3.93 -6.81 -18.42
CA LEU A 236 2.49 -7.07 -18.39
C LEU A 236 1.70 -5.83 -18.79
N LYS A 237 0.76 -6.01 -19.72
CA LYS A 237 -0.09 -4.92 -20.26
C LYS A 237 -1.37 -4.69 -19.45
N VAL A 238 -1.47 -5.26 -18.26
CA VAL A 238 -2.60 -5.10 -17.35
C VAL A 238 -2.26 -4.08 -16.25
N PRO A 239 -3.28 -3.45 -15.62
CA PRO A 239 -3.09 -2.70 -14.39
C PRO A 239 -2.53 -3.60 -13.28
N ILE A 240 -1.53 -3.11 -12.55
CA ILE A 240 -0.96 -3.82 -11.40
C ILE A 240 -0.80 -2.84 -10.25
N VAL A 241 -1.12 -3.32 -9.04
CA VAL A 241 -0.82 -2.65 -7.78
C VAL A 241 0.06 -3.58 -6.95
N ILE A 242 1.22 -3.10 -6.51
CA ILE A 242 2.01 -3.78 -5.48
C ILE A 242 1.81 -3.10 -4.12
N THR A 243 1.79 -3.86 -3.03
CA THR A 243 1.50 -3.34 -1.68
C THR A 243 2.63 -3.57 -0.67
N PRO A 244 3.90 -3.24 -0.99
CA PRO A 244 5.02 -3.59 -0.13
C PRO A 244 4.98 -2.85 1.21
N HIS A 245 5.34 -3.54 2.28
CA HIS A 245 5.87 -2.89 3.48
C HIS A 245 7.36 -2.53 3.30
N PRO A 246 8.01 -1.75 4.19
CA PRO A 246 9.41 -1.32 4.00
C PRO A 246 10.42 -2.45 3.75
N GLY A 247 10.31 -3.57 4.48
CA GLY A 247 11.15 -4.76 4.23
C GLY A 247 10.87 -5.51 2.92
N GLU A 248 9.66 -5.47 2.37
CA GLU A 248 9.38 -6.04 1.04
C GLU A 248 9.94 -5.11 -0.04
N LEU A 249 9.78 -3.80 0.13
CA LEU A 249 10.36 -2.81 -0.77
C LEU A 249 11.89 -2.92 -0.82
N SER A 250 12.55 -3.15 0.32
CA SER A 250 14.01 -3.34 0.35
C SER A 250 14.44 -4.58 -0.44
N ARG A 251 13.67 -5.68 -0.38
CA ARG A 251 13.90 -6.87 -1.22
C ARG A 251 13.66 -6.61 -2.70
N LEU A 252 12.59 -5.90 -3.06
CA LEU A 252 12.27 -5.53 -4.45
C LEU A 252 13.37 -4.66 -5.08
N LEU A 253 13.97 -3.75 -4.30
CA LEU A 253 15.02 -2.85 -4.78
C LEU A 253 16.45 -3.40 -4.56
N HIS A 254 16.60 -4.56 -3.93
CA HIS A 254 17.90 -5.13 -3.53
C HIS A 254 18.76 -4.18 -2.70
N ILE A 255 18.12 -3.51 -1.73
CA ILE A 255 18.78 -2.62 -0.76
C ILE A 255 18.66 -3.19 0.65
N ASN A 256 19.53 -2.75 1.56
CA ASN A 256 19.57 -3.27 2.92
C ASN A 256 18.31 -2.92 3.73
N LYS A 257 17.86 -1.67 3.66
CA LYS A 257 16.73 -1.15 4.44
C LYS A 257 16.16 0.11 3.79
N VAL A 258 14.86 0.32 3.97
CA VAL A 258 14.16 1.56 3.64
C VAL A 258 14.12 2.43 4.91
N GLU A 259 14.87 3.52 4.94
CA GLU A 259 14.78 4.50 6.03
C GLU A 259 13.57 5.42 5.83
N LEU A 260 13.06 6.02 6.92
CA LEU A 260 11.85 6.86 6.89
C LEU A 260 11.94 8.01 5.87
N LYS A 261 13.13 8.63 5.77
CA LYS A 261 13.42 9.74 4.84
C LYS A 261 13.40 9.33 3.37
N ASP A 262 13.74 8.07 3.08
CA ASP A 262 13.92 7.58 1.71
C ASP A 262 12.62 6.96 1.15
N ARG A 263 11.59 6.77 1.99
CA ARG A 263 10.32 6.11 1.63
C ARG A 263 9.67 6.71 0.37
N LEU A 264 9.64 8.03 0.25
CA LEU A 264 9.02 8.71 -0.90
C LEU A 264 9.74 8.36 -2.20
N GLU A 265 11.06 8.57 -2.23
CA GLU A 265 11.84 8.37 -3.44
C GLU A 265 11.95 6.90 -3.82
N LEU A 266 12.13 6.00 -2.83
CA LEU A 266 12.17 4.56 -3.08
C LEU A 266 10.81 4.01 -3.57
N ASN A 267 9.69 4.54 -3.07
CA ASN A 267 8.37 4.14 -3.57
C ASN A 267 8.11 4.63 -5.01
N ARG A 268 8.57 5.83 -5.35
CA ARG A 268 8.55 6.34 -6.73
C ARG A 268 9.47 5.54 -7.64
N GLU A 269 10.67 5.20 -7.16
CA GLU A 269 11.64 4.39 -7.89
C GLU A 269 11.06 3.04 -8.29
N ILE A 270 10.51 2.27 -7.34
CA ILE A 270 9.93 0.96 -7.65
C ILE A 270 8.76 1.09 -8.61
N SER A 271 7.87 2.07 -8.40
CA SER A 271 6.70 2.31 -9.26
C SER A 271 7.11 2.61 -10.70
N LYS A 272 8.12 3.48 -10.89
CA LYS A 272 8.69 3.80 -12.20
C LYS A 272 9.41 2.61 -12.83
N LYS A 273 10.19 1.85 -12.05
CA LYS A 273 10.95 0.67 -12.49
C LYS A 273 10.02 -0.39 -13.07
N ILE A 274 8.91 -0.68 -12.39
CA ILE A 274 7.92 -1.67 -12.85
C ILE A 274 6.87 -1.06 -13.78
N ARG A 275 6.78 0.27 -13.90
CA ARG A 275 5.74 1.00 -14.65
C ARG A 275 4.31 0.70 -14.16
N LYS A 276 4.13 0.57 -12.84
CA LYS A 276 2.86 0.22 -12.17
C LYS A 276 2.71 0.99 -10.86
N ILE A 277 1.56 0.87 -10.21
CA ILE A 277 1.28 1.55 -8.94
C ILE A 277 1.97 0.81 -7.78
N SER A 278 2.56 1.56 -6.85
CA SER A 278 3.15 1.02 -5.62
C SER A 278 2.54 1.69 -4.38
N VAL A 279 2.02 0.86 -3.47
CA VAL A 279 1.44 1.26 -2.18
C VAL A 279 2.41 0.87 -1.07
N LEU A 280 3.29 1.78 -0.67
CA LEU A 280 4.24 1.56 0.42
C LEU A 280 3.56 1.72 1.78
N LYS A 281 3.25 0.57 2.39
CA LYS A 281 2.62 0.47 3.72
C LYS A 281 3.51 1.05 4.81
N GLY A 282 2.89 1.55 5.87
CA GLY A 282 3.54 2.14 7.04
C GLY A 282 2.76 3.35 7.57
N ALA A 283 3.24 3.96 8.65
CA ALA A 283 2.66 5.22 9.13
C ALA A 283 2.72 6.25 8.00
N ARG A 284 1.58 6.82 7.60
CA ARG A 284 1.44 7.61 6.37
C ARG A 284 1.80 6.77 5.13
N THR A 285 0.88 5.90 4.73
CA THR A 285 1.05 5.08 3.51
C THR A 285 1.25 6.00 2.29
N LEU A 286 2.18 5.63 1.41
CA LEU A 286 2.46 6.36 0.17
C LEU A 286 2.00 5.53 -1.03
N VAL A 287 1.24 6.14 -1.93
CA VAL A 287 0.77 5.52 -3.18
C VAL A 287 1.40 6.28 -4.35
N SER A 288 2.32 5.65 -5.06
CA SER A 288 3.01 6.28 -6.20
C SER A 288 2.58 5.66 -7.52
N ASN A 289 2.41 6.49 -8.55
CA ASN A 289 2.20 6.09 -9.92
C ASN A 289 3.50 6.22 -10.75
N PRO A 290 3.60 5.56 -11.91
CA PRO A 290 4.83 5.60 -12.71
C PRO A 290 5.12 6.97 -13.36
N GLU A 291 4.13 7.87 -13.38
CA GLU A 291 4.25 9.27 -13.83
C GLU A 291 4.93 10.18 -12.79
N GLY A 292 5.13 9.70 -11.56
CA GLY A 292 5.85 10.39 -10.49
C GLY A 292 4.95 11.13 -9.49
N GLU A 293 3.64 10.99 -9.60
CA GLU A 293 2.70 11.48 -8.59
C GLU A 293 2.68 10.54 -7.38
N THR A 294 2.48 11.12 -6.20
CA THR A 294 2.37 10.37 -4.95
C THR A 294 1.21 10.88 -4.12
N PHE A 295 0.40 9.96 -3.63
CA PHE A 295 -0.67 10.23 -2.67
C PHE A 295 -0.25 9.76 -1.28
N ILE A 296 -0.46 10.58 -0.25
CA ILE A 296 -0.24 10.23 1.16
C ILE A 296 -1.58 9.95 1.84
N ASN A 297 -1.73 8.77 2.43
CA ASN A 297 -2.85 8.47 3.31
C ASN A 297 -2.57 9.03 4.70
N LEU A 298 -3.44 9.93 5.17
CA LEU A 298 -3.31 10.53 6.49
C LEU A 298 -4.05 9.75 7.59
N THR A 299 -4.87 8.76 7.24
CA THR A 299 -5.59 7.95 8.21
C THR A 299 -4.72 6.86 8.84
N GLY A 300 -5.27 6.19 9.85
CA GLY A 300 -4.62 5.12 10.59
C GLY A 300 -4.07 5.58 11.94
N ASN A 301 -3.75 4.61 12.79
CA ASN A 301 -3.17 4.83 14.12
C ASN A 301 -2.25 3.64 14.46
N PRO A 302 -1.44 3.73 15.53
CA PRO A 302 -0.49 2.67 15.87
C PRO A 302 -1.11 1.29 16.11
N ALA A 303 -2.42 1.17 16.39
CA ALA A 303 -3.06 -0.12 16.63
C ALA A 303 -3.08 -1.03 15.38
N ILE A 304 -2.92 -0.48 14.17
CA ILE A 304 -2.82 -1.27 12.95
C ILE A 304 -1.44 -1.91 12.76
N ALA A 305 -0.45 -1.63 13.62
CA ALA A 305 0.87 -2.24 13.58
C ALA A 305 0.87 -3.67 14.16
N THR A 306 0.00 -4.53 13.63
CA THR A 306 -0.15 -5.94 14.02
C THR A 306 -0.21 -6.85 12.78
N ALA A 307 0.09 -8.14 12.97
CA ALA A 307 -0.01 -9.14 11.91
C ALA A 307 -1.47 -9.27 11.43
N GLY A 308 -1.66 -9.33 10.11
CA GLY A 308 -2.98 -9.44 9.48
C GLY A 308 -3.65 -8.13 9.09
N SER A 309 -3.06 -6.99 9.44
CA SER A 309 -3.52 -5.65 9.01
C SER A 309 -3.25 -5.33 7.54
N GLY A 310 -2.35 -6.10 6.92
CA GLY A 310 -1.69 -5.80 5.64
C GLY A 310 -2.56 -5.84 4.40
#